data_AF-D4YT48-F1
#
_entry.id   AF-D4YT48-F1
#
_cell.length_a   1.000
_cell.length_b   1.000
_cell.length_c   1.000
_cell.angle_alpha   90.00
_cell.angle_beta   90.00
_cell.angle_gamma   90.00
#
_symmetry.space_group_name_H-M   'P 1'
#
loop_
_entity.id
_entity.type
_entity.pdbx_description
1 polymer ?
#
loop_
_entity_poly.entity_id
_entity_poly.type
_entity_poly.pdbx_seq_one_letter_code
_entity_poly.pdbx_strand_id
1 'polypeptide(L)' 'MAYQALYRKWRPGTFDSVVGQTAITDTLKNAIKRNTISHAFLFAGPRG' A
#
# COMPACT_ATOMS: atom_id res chain seq x y z
N MET A 1 -23.78 -14.36 4.86
CA MET A 1 -22.62 -13.53 4.46
C MET A 1 -23.08 -12.58 3.37
N ALA A 2 -22.85 -11.28 3.52
CA ALA A 2 -23.20 -10.31 2.47
C ALA A 2 -22.26 -10.45 1.27
N TYR A 3 -22.79 -10.28 0.05
CA TYR A 3 -21.98 -10.23 -1.17
C TYR A 3 -20.91 -9.12 -1.04
N GLN A 4 -19.64 -9.47 -1.29
CA GLN A 4 -18.53 -8.53 -1.27
C GLN A 4 -17.98 -8.34 -2.68
N ALA A 5 -17.89 -7.07 -3.10
CA ALA A 5 -17.31 -6.72 -4.39
C ALA A 5 -15.85 -7.18 -4.51
N LEU A 6 -15.44 -7.63 -5.70
CA LEU A 6 -14.13 -8.24 -5.96
C LEU A 6 -12.96 -7.32 -5.55
N TYR A 7 -13.02 -6.02 -5.86
CA TYR A 7 -11.95 -5.07 -5.50
C TYR A 7 -11.78 -4.92 -3.99
N ARG A 8 -12.82 -5.19 -3.18
CA ARG A 8 -12.72 -5.23 -1.72
C ARG A 8 -12.17 -6.56 -1.25
N LYS A 9 -12.56 -7.65 -1.90
CA LYS A 9 -12.10 -9.01 -1.57
C LYS A 9 -10.59 -9.16 -1.79
N TRP A 10 -10.07 -8.52 -2.82
CA TRP A 10 -8.66 -8.62 -3.25
C TRP A 10 -7.83 -7.37 -2.92
N ARG A 11 -8.31 -6.50 -2.03
CA ARG A 11 -7.50 -5.34 -1.59
C ARG A 11 -6.23 -5.85 -0.89
N PRO A 12 -5.02 -5.44 -1.33
CA PRO A 12 -3.77 -5.87 -0.71
C PRO A 12 -3.79 -5.65 0.81
N GLY A 13 -3.49 -6.70 1.57
CA GLY A 13 -3.40 -6.67 3.04
C GLY A 13 -1.97 -6.47 3.55
N THR A 14 -0.98 -6.70 2.69
CA THR A 14 0.45 -6.53 2.98
C THR A 14 1.12 -5.81 1.81
N PHE A 15 2.26 -5.17 2.06
CA PHE A 15 3.04 -4.53 1.00
C PHE A 15 3.53 -5.52 -0.08
N ASP A 16 3.71 -6.80 0.26
CA ASP A 16 4.14 -7.83 -0.70
C ASP A 16 3.01 -8.25 -1.65
N SER A 17 1.76 -8.03 -1.25
CA SER A 17 0.58 -8.29 -2.10
C SER A 17 0.20 -7.11 -3.01
N VAL A 18 0.93 -5.99 -2.92
CA VAL A 18 0.74 -4.84 -3.82
C VAL A 18 1.36 -5.18 -5.17
N VAL A 19 0.57 -5.06 -6.23
CA VAL A 19 1.05 -5.29 -7.59
C VAL A 19 1.61 -3.99 -8.15
N GLY A 20 2.88 -4.01 -8.54
CA GLY A 20 3.60 -2.83 -9.01
C GLY A 20 3.97 -1.87 -7.88
N GLN A 21 4.34 -0.63 -8.24
CA GLN A 21 4.73 0.43 -7.29
C GLN A 21 5.89 0.04 -6.35
N THR A 22 6.80 -0.82 -6.81
CA THR A 22 7.92 -1.37 -6.01
C THR A 22 8.73 -0.29 -5.31
N ALA A 23 9.03 0.81 -6.02
CA ALA A 23 9.76 1.94 -5.46
C ALA A 23 9.06 2.53 -4.22
N ILE A 24 7.74 2.72 -4.27
CA ILE A 24 6.95 3.28 -3.17
C ILE A 24 6.88 2.28 -2.01
N THR A 25 6.56 1.01 -2.29
CA THR A 25 6.46 -0.01 -1.24
C THR A 25 7.78 -0.21 -0.52
N ASP A 26 8.90 -0.17 -1.24
CA ASP A 26 10.23 -0.34 -0.65
C ASP A 26 10.65 0.87 0.18
N THR A 27 10.36 2.09 -0.28
CA THR A 27 10.59 3.30 0.52
C THR A 27 9.83 3.22 1.85
N LEU A 28 8.55 2.85 1.82
CA LEU A 28 7.74 2.73 3.04
C LEU A 28 8.21 1.59 3.94
N LYS A 29 8.50 0.40 3.38
CA LYS A 29 9.08 -0.73 4.13
C LYS A 29 10.37 -0.33 4.84
N ASN A 30 11.26 0.37 4.13
CA ASN A 30 12.54 0.79 4.68
C ASN A 30 12.39 1.85 5.76
N ALA A 31 11.48 2.82 5.58
CA ALA A 31 11.17 3.82 6.60
C ALA A 31 10.67 3.19 7.90
N ILE A 32 9.81 2.18 7.81
CA ILE A 32 9.32 1.41 8.97
C ILE A 32 10.48 0.63 9.61
N LYS A 33 11.25 -0.14 8.82
CA LYS A 33 12.37 -0.96 9.32
C LYS A 33 13.44 -0.13 10.04
N ARG A 34 13.68 1.11 9.58
CA ARG A 34 14.68 2.02 10.15
C ARG A 34 14.10 2.94 11.24
N ASN A 35 12.80 2.83 11.53
CA ASN A 35 12.08 3.73 12.43
C ASN A 35 12.21 5.23 12.04
N THR A 36 12.29 5.51 10.74
CA THR A 36 12.40 6.86 10.18
C THR A 36 11.10 7.25 9.50
N ILE A 37 10.02 7.29 10.28
CA ILE A 37 8.68 7.60 9.76
C ILE A 37 8.54 9.12 9.64
N SER A 38 8.23 9.60 8.43
CA SER A 38 7.98 11.01 8.18
C SER A 38 6.67 11.46 8.84
N HIS A 39 6.58 12.76 9.17
CA HIS A 39 5.39 13.34 9.78
C HIS A 39 4.15 13.25 8.87
N ALA A 40 4.34 13.31 7.55
CA ALA A 40 3.26 13.26 6.56
C ALA A 40 3.70 12.55 5.28
N PHE A 41 2.72 11.94 4.59
CA PHE A 41 2.88 11.32 3.28
C PHE A 41 1.79 11.83 2.35
N LEU A 42 2.16 12.26 1.14
CA LEU A 42 1.22 12.59 0.07
C LEU A 42 1.27 11.49 -0.98
N PHE A 43 0.13 10.86 -1.26
CA PHE A 43 -0.02 9.89 -2.33
C PHE A 43 -0.77 10.53 -3.50
N ALA A 44 -0.21 10.46 -4.70
CA ALA A 44 -0.78 11.03 -5.91
C ALA A 44 -0.75 10.01 -7.05
N GLY A 45 -1.78 10.03 -7.89
CA GLY A 45 -1.95 9.12 -9.03
C GLY A 45 -3.37 9.13 -9.57
N PRO A 46 -3.61 8.54 -10.75
CA PRO A 46 -4.96 8.33 -11.27
C PRO A 46 -5.75 7.38 -10.35
N ARG A 47 -7.08 7.38 -10.48
CA ARG A 47 -7.95 6.47 -9.72
C ARG A 47 -7.66 5.00 -10.08
N GLY A 48 -7.75 4.13 -9.07
CA GLY A 48 -7.49 2.69 -9.19
C GLY A 48 -6.09 2.36 -8.72
#